data_AF-A0A9D5BCL7-F1
#
_entry.id   AF-A0A9D5BCL7-F1
#
_cell.length_a   1.000
_cell.length_b   1.000
_cell.length_c   1.000
_cell.angle_alpha   90.00
_cell.angle_beta   90.00
_cell.angle_gamma   90.00
#
_symmetry.space_group_name_H-M   'P 1'
#
loop_
_entity.id
_entity.type
_entity.pdbx_description
1 polymer ?
#
loop_
_entity_poly.entity_id
_entity_poly.type
_entity_poly.pdbx_seq_one_letter_code
_entity_poly.pdbx_strand_id
1 'polypeptide(L)'
;MHIISQVHSRACLLIEMTTVSEPKRKTCSYSFHREPLTSLIELGSFVTDDRLKSFVGQYGDILTVLKTVVDPVPLQTLLQFYDPELRCFTFQDYQLAPTLEEYSILMNVPVQHQTPFLDVPKEVDFRLIARALRMSVKEVGENWKPCGEVVSLPLKFLLRVARDEAEKGNWEVFHAQLAASIYGIIIFPSMPNFVDHAAISIFIRGNPVPNLLADTYYAIHSRHGKGGAIRCCLPLLFRWFMSLLPVSGPFVDTQSTLKWTQRVMSLTSYNIRWQSYRMDVKDVIMSCGEFRNVPLVGTKGCINYNPVLSLRQLGFVMSRRPLEAE
;
A
#
# COMPACT_ATOMS: atom_id res chain seq x y z
N MET A 1 9.26 -29.64 53.94
CA MET A 1 8.28 -30.72 53.69
C MET A 1 7.92 -30.67 52.21
N HIS A 2 8.35 -31.68 51.47
CA HIS A 2 8.04 -31.90 50.05
C HIS A 2 6.59 -32.35 49.86
N ILE A 3 6.15 -32.33 48.59
CA ILE A 3 5.12 -33.14 47.87
C ILE A 3 4.26 -32.15 47.06
N ILE A 4 4.54 -31.81 45.78
CA ILE A 4 4.58 -32.61 44.53
C ILE A 4 3.31 -33.45 44.30
N SER A 5 2.53 -33.07 43.29
CA SER A 5 1.72 -33.99 42.50
C SER A 5 1.92 -33.66 41.02
N GLN A 6 2.70 -34.51 40.36
CA GLN A 6 2.89 -34.61 38.92
C GLN A 6 1.75 -35.43 38.31
N VAL A 7 1.46 -35.23 37.02
CA VAL A 7 1.26 -36.37 36.11
C VAL A 7 2.05 -36.11 34.83
N HIS A 8 2.95 -37.06 34.55
CA HIS A 8 3.83 -37.23 33.39
C HIS A 8 3.04 -37.43 32.08
N SER A 9 3.57 -37.11 30.90
CA SER A 9 4.39 -38.02 30.05
C SER A 9 4.39 -37.36 28.64
N ARG A 10 5.40 -37.31 27.78
CA ARG A 10 6.58 -38.15 27.51
C ARG A 10 7.53 -37.32 26.63
N ALA A 11 8.83 -37.44 26.85
CA ALA A 11 9.87 -36.78 26.07
C ALA A 11 10.03 -37.38 24.67
N CYS A 12 10.51 -36.56 23.72
CA CYS A 12 11.38 -37.03 22.64
C CYS A 12 12.48 -35.99 22.42
N LEU A 13 13.72 -36.42 22.63
CA LEU A 13 14.95 -35.65 22.51
C LEU A 13 15.25 -35.32 21.04
N LEU A 14 15.69 -34.08 20.77
CA LEU A 14 16.50 -33.76 19.61
C LEU A 14 17.70 -32.92 20.07
N ILE A 15 18.86 -33.41 19.67
CA ILE A 15 20.22 -33.00 20.00
C ILE A 15 20.45 -31.53 19.65
N GLU A 16 20.92 -30.73 20.61
CA GLU A 16 21.48 -29.40 20.36
C GLU A 16 22.80 -29.54 19.60
N MET A 17 22.83 -29.02 18.37
CA MET A 17 24.09 -28.72 17.68
C MET A 17 24.49 -27.29 18.00
N THR A 18 25.67 -27.14 18.61
CA THR A 18 26.36 -25.88 18.87
C THR A 18 26.48 -25.07 17.57
N THR A 19 25.72 -23.98 17.48
CA THR A 19 25.89 -23.01 16.41
C THR A 19 26.83 -21.92 16.89
N VAL A 20 27.95 -21.77 16.17
CA VAL A 20 28.90 -20.67 16.32
C VAL A 20 28.11 -19.35 16.26
N SER A 21 28.33 -18.47 17.24
CA SER A 21 27.64 -17.19 17.32
C SER A 21 28.09 -16.26 16.20
N GLU A 22 27.35 -16.24 15.10
CA GLU A 22 27.43 -15.11 14.17
C GLU A 22 26.74 -13.89 14.80
N PRO A 23 27.29 -12.67 14.60
CA PRO A 23 26.66 -11.46 15.08
C PRO A 23 25.33 -11.28 14.33
N LYS A 24 24.23 -11.66 14.98
CA LYS A 24 22.87 -11.42 14.50
C LYS A 24 22.72 -9.91 14.30
N ARG A 25 22.78 -9.43 13.04
CA ARG A 25 22.14 -8.16 12.68
C ARG A 25 20.73 -8.25 13.23
N LYS A 26 20.34 -7.35 14.14
CA LYS A 26 18.97 -7.28 14.67
C LYS A 26 18.04 -6.87 13.52
N THR A 27 17.67 -7.81 12.67
CA THR A 27 16.71 -7.57 11.59
C THR A 27 15.32 -7.45 12.20
N CYS A 28 14.67 -6.33 11.94
CA CYS A 28 13.28 -6.14 12.36
C CYS A 28 12.39 -7.10 11.55
N SER A 29 11.55 -7.86 12.25
CA SER A 29 10.55 -8.72 11.63
C SER A 29 9.31 -7.90 11.29
N TYR A 30 8.90 -7.92 10.03
CA TYR A 30 7.70 -7.25 9.55
C TYR A 30 6.63 -8.25 9.18
N SER A 31 5.39 -7.98 9.59
CA SER A 31 4.22 -8.76 9.21
C SER A 31 3.28 -7.95 8.33
N PHE A 32 2.56 -8.66 7.47
CA PHE A 32 1.62 -8.09 6.52
C PHE A 32 0.27 -8.71 6.78
N HIS A 33 -0.74 -7.88 7.04
CA HIS A 33 -2.09 -8.38 7.22
C HIS A 33 -2.65 -8.80 5.86
N ARG A 34 -3.23 -10.00 5.78
CA ARG A 34 -3.98 -10.47 4.61
C ARG A 34 -5.39 -10.79 5.04
N GLU A 35 -6.34 -10.04 4.50
CA GLU A 35 -7.73 -10.42 4.60
C GLU A 35 -8.07 -11.45 3.53
N PRO A 36 -8.98 -12.40 3.81
CA PRO A 36 -9.54 -13.23 2.76
C PRO A 36 -10.38 -12.34 1.83
N LEU A 37 -9.77 -11.89 0.74
CA LEU A 37 -10.39 -11.00 -0.25
C LEU A 37 -11.34 -11.72 -1.22
N THR A 38 -11.63 -13.01 -1.01
CA THR A 38 -12.35 -13.87 -1.96
C THR A 38 -13.66 -13.26 -2.44
N SER A 39 -14.51 -12.78 -1.53
CA SER A 39 -15.80 -12.17 -1.90
C SER A 39 -15.65 -10.84 -2.63
N LEU A 40 -14.62 -10.07 -2.31
CA LEU A 40 -14.35 -8.80 -3.00
C LEU A 40 -13.78 -9.04 -4.41
N ILE A 41 -12.91 -10.04 -4.56
CA ILE A 41 -12.38 -10.48 -5.86
C ILE A 41 -13.50 -11.04 -6.73
N GLU A 42 -14.41 -11.83 -6.16
CA GLU A 42 -15.59 -12.36 -6.84
C GLU A 42 -16.47 -11.22 -7.38
N LEU A 43 -16.82 -10.22 -6.56
CA LEU A 43 -17.55 -9.05 -7.06
C LEU A 43 -16.74 -8.28 -8.10
N GLY A 44 -15.42 -8.15 -7.92
CA GLY A 44 -14.53 -7.56 -8.91
C GLY A 44 -14.58 -8.25 -10.28
N SER A 45 -15.01 -9.52 -10.35
CA SER A 45 -15.19 -10.23 -11.63
C SER A 45 -16.46 -9.84 -12.40
N PHE A 46 -17.42 -9.17 -11.76
CA PHE A 46 -18.64 -8.68 -12.42
C PHE A 46 -18.39 -7.43 -13.28
N VAL A 47 -17.23 -6.79 -13.11
CA VAL A 47 -16.77 -5.73 -14.02
C VAL A 47 -16.13 -6.39 -15.24
N THR A 48 -16.97 -6.63 -16.25
CA THR A 48 -16.62 -7.21 -17.54
C THR A 48 -15.89 -6.21 -18.45
N ASP A 49 -15.28 -6.69 -19.54
CA ASP A 49 -14.47 -5.86 -20.45
C ASP A 49 -15.24 -4.68 -21.06
N ASP A 50 -16.54 -4.84 -21.33
CA ASP A 50 -17.42 -3.76 -21.82
C ASP A 50 -17.59 -2.62 -20.81
N ARG A 51 -17.45 -2.91 -19.51
CA ARG A 51 -17.64 -1.94 -18.41
C ARG A 51 -16.34 -1.44 -17.82
N LEU A 52 -15.24 -2.17 -18.05
CA LEU A 52 -13.93 -1.87 -17.50
C LEU A 52 -13.48 -0.44 -17.80
N LYS A 53 -13.70 0.04 -19.04
CA LYS A 53 -13.31 1.40 -19.42
C LYS A 53 -14.05 2.48 -18.61
N SER A 54 -15.35 2.29 -18.35
CA SER A 54 -16.15 3.20 -17.54
C SER A 54 -15.70 3.18 -16.08
N PHE A 55 -15.49 1.99 -15.53
CA PHE A 55 -14.99 1.81 -14.17
C PHE A 55 -13.62 2.48 -13.97
N VAL A 56 -12.66 2.17 -14.85
CA VAL A 56 -11.30 2.73 -14.80
C VAL A 56 -11.30 4.24 -15.02
N GLY A 57 -12.16 4.75 -15.90
CA GLY A 57 -12.31 6.19 -16.11
C GLY A 57 -12.81 6.94 -14.87
N GLN A 58 -13.57 6.27 -14.00
CA GLN A 58 -14.15 6.90 -12.80
C GLN A 58 -13.28 6.68 -11.54
N TYR A 59 -12.69 5.50 -11.38
CA TYR A 59 -12.03 5.10 -10.13
C TYR A 59 -10.54 4.77 -10.28
N GLY A 60 -10.00 4.82 -11.49
CA GLY A 60 -8.65 4.34 -11.79
C GLY A 60 -8.54 2.82 -11.87
N ASP A 61 -7.31 2.32 -12.01
CA ASP A 61 -6.97 0.90 -12.13
C ASP A 61 -6.95 0.16 -10.77
N ILE A 62 -7.92 0.47 -9.90
CA ILE A 62 -8.02 -0.14 -8.57
C ILE A 62 -8.41 -1.63 -8.61
N LEU A 63 -8.99 -2.10 -9.72
CA LEU A 63 -9.29 -3.52 -9.92
C LEU A 63 -8.02 -4.34 -10.10
N THR A 64 -7.01 -3.81 -10.79
CA THR A 64 -5.73 -4.52 -10.91
C THR A 64 -5.00 -4.53 -9.57
N VAL A 65 -5.11 -3.46 -8.76
CA VAL A 65 -4.64 -3.47 -7.37
C VAL A 65 -5.33 -4.56 -6.54
N LEU A 66 -6.65 -4.70 -6.65
CA LEU A 66 -7.42 -5.77 -6.00
C LEU A 66 -6.97 -7.18 -6.43
N LYS A 67 -6.74 -7.39 -7.73
CA LYS A 67 -6.37 -8.70 -8.30
C LYS A 67 -4.89 -9.06 -8.08
N THR A 68 -4.09 -8.14 -7.56
CA THR A 68 -2.64 -8.35 -7.40
C THR A 68 -2.36 -9.34 -6.26
N VAL A 69 -1.79 -10.49 -6.62
CA VAL A 69 -1.25 -11.44 -5.65
C VAL A 69 0.08 -10.92 -5.13
N VAL A 70 0.08 -10.53 -3.87
CA VAL A 70 1.31 -10.09 -3.20
C VAL A 70 2.11 -11.34 -2.80
N ASP A 71 3.43 -11.32 -2.95
CA ASP A 71 4.36 -12.18 -2.21
C ASP A 71 4.93 -11.32 -1.07
N PRO A 72 4.84 -11.73 0.21
CA PRO A 72 5.35 -10.88 1.28
C PRO A 72 6.88 -10.81 1.27
N VAL A 73 7.59 -11.82 0.75
CA VAL A 73 9.05 -11.95 0.88
C VAL A 73 9.82 -10.80 0.19
N PRO A 74 9.44 -10.36 -1.04
CA PRO A 74 10.03 -9.18 -1.66
C PRO A 74 9.87 -7.91 -0.82
N LEU A 75 8.68 -7.69 -0.26
CA LEU A 75 8.43 -6.53 0.59
C LEU A 75 9.20 -6.60 1.91
N GLN A 76 9.27 -7.78 2.55
CA GLN A 76 10.09 -7.96 3.76
C GLN A 76 11.55 -7.62 3.48
N THR A 77 12.06 -8.01 2.31
CA THR A 77 13.42 -7.72 1.85
C THR A 77 13.61 -6.23 1.62
N LEU A 78 12.72 -5.60 0.86
CA LEU A 78 12.73 -4.16 0.59
C LEU A 78 12.79 -3.32 1.89
N LEU A 79 11.97 -3.68 2.89
CA LEU A 79 11.91 -2.97 4.17
C LEU A 79 13.21 -3.05 4.99
N GLN A 80 14.12 -4.00 4.69
CA GLN A 80 15.44 -4.03 5.32
C GLN A 80 16.37 -2.92 4.82
N PHE A 81 16.07 -2.34 3.65
CA PHE A 81 16.84 -1.26 3.04
C PHE A 81 16.25 0.12 3.31
N TYR A 82 15.21 0.22 4.14
CA TYR A 82 14.58 1.49 4.45
C TYR A 82 15.52 2.38 5.28
N ASP A 83 15.81 3.55 4.73
CA ASP A 83 16.60 4.62 5.33
C ASP A 83 15.64 5.66 5.94
N PRO A 84 15.58 5.78 7.29
CA PRO A 84 14.65 6.68 7.95
C PRO A 84 15.05 8.16 7.81
N GLU A 85 16.32 8.47 7.60
CA GLU A 85 16.84 9.83 7.49
C GLU A 85 16.48 10.41 6.12
N LEU A 86 16.76 9.65 5.06
CA LEU A 86 16.44 10.03 3.68
C LEU A 86 15.00 9.71 3.27
N ARG A 87 14.31 8.88 4.06
CA ARG A 87 12.95 8.38 3.80
C ARG A 87 12.85 7.75 2.41
N CYS A 88 13.81 6.89 2.11
CA CYS A 88 13.89 6.13 0.87
C CYS A 88 14.41 4.71 1.16
N PHE A 89 14.64 3.93 0.12
CA PHE A 89 15.32 2.65 0.20
C PHE A 89 16.74 2.79 -0.34
N THR A 90 17.73 2.65 0.53
CA THR A 90 19.14 2.85 0.20
C THR A 90 19.81 1.50 -0.06
N PHE A 91 20.35 1.35 -1.26
CA PHE A 91 21.15 0.19 -1.69
C PHE A 91 22.61 0.61 -1.84
N GLN A 92 23.47 -0.30 -2.31
CA GLN A 92 24.91 -0.08 -2.36
C GLN A 92 25.32 1.12 -3.24
N ASP A 93 24.77 1.23 -4.45
CA ASP A 93 25.12 2.28 -5.43
C ASP A 93 23.90 3.04 -5.97
N TYR A 94 22.71 2.85 -5.39
CA TYR A 94 21.50 3.55 -5.78
C TYR A 94 20.48 3.68 -4.65
N GLN A 95 19.51 4.56 -4.85
CA GLN A 95 18.36 4.76 -3.97
C GLN A 95 17.08 4.54 -4.78
N LEU A 96 16.04 4.03 -4.12
CA LEU A 96 14.69 3.91 -4.66
C LEU A 96 13.71 4.58 -3.71
N ALA A 97 12.72 5.28 -4.24
CA ALA A 97 11.65 5.90 -3.45
C ALA A 97 10.35 5.90 -4.28
N PRO A 98 9.21 5.45 -3.73
CA PRO A 98 7.93 5.61 -4.41
C PRO A 98 7.60 7.10 -4.57
N THR A 99 7.07 7.48 -5.74
CA THR A 99 6.74 8.88 -6.05
C THR A 99 5.25 9.08 -6.32
N LEU A 100 4.79 10.34 -6.29
CA LEU A 100 3.41 10.68 -6.65
C LEU A 100 3.11 10.28 -8.10
N GLU A 101 4.08 10.49 -8.98
CA GLU A 101 4.02 10.21 -10.40
C GLU A 101 3.92 8.71 -10.69
N GLU A 102 4.77 7.88 -10.05
CA GLU A 102 4.68 6.42 -10.20
C GLU A 102 3.36 5.86 -9.64
N TYR A 103 2.90 6.35 -8.48
CA TYR A 103 1.62 5.92 -7.90
C TYR A 103 0.44 6.36 -8.76
N SER A 104 0.49 7.57 -9.33
CA SER A 104 -0.50 8.08 -10.27
C SER A 104 -0.64 7.17 -11.49
N ILE A 105 0.48 6.74 -12.08
CA ILE A 105 0.49 5.83 -13.23
C ILE A 105 -0.02 4.45 -12.84
N LEU A 106 0.47 3.89 -11.74
CA LEU A 106 0.05 2.56 -11.26
C LEU A 106 -1.44 2.48 -10.93
N MET A 107 -2.02 3.59 -10.48
CA MET A 107 -3.43 3.72 -10.15
C MET A 107 -4.27 4.20 -11.33
N ASN A 108 -3.67 4.62 -12.45
CA ASN A 108 -4.34 5.34 -13.54
C ASN A 108 -5.22 6.50 -13.02
N VAL A 109 -4.70 7.29 -12.08
CA VAL A 109 -5.36 8.49 -11.51
C VAL A 109 -4.37 9.64 -11.59
N PRO A 110 -4.70 10.76 -12.26
CA PRO A 110 -3.76 11.86 -12.44
C PRO A 110 -3.39 12.51 -11.09
N VAL A 111 -2.13 12.92 -10.94
CA VAL A 111 -1.76 13.87 -9.90
C VAL A 111 -2.45 15.20 -10.23
N GLN A 112 -3.46 15.57 -9.44
CA GLN A 112 -4.15 16.84 -9.65
C GLN A 112 -3.17 18.00 -9.40
N HIS A 113 -3.17 19.00 -10.29
CA HIS A 113 -2.32 20.19 -10.16
C HIS A 113 -2.75 21.12 -9.00
N GLN A 114 -3.72 20.71 -8.18
CA GLN A 114 -4.29 21.47 -7.09
C GLN A 114 -4.28 20.65 -5.79
N THR A 115 -4.19 21.39 -4.67
CA THR A 115 -4.18 20.96 -3.26
C THR A 115 -3.80 19.49 -3.03
N PRO A 116 -2.48 19.17 -2.97
CA PRO A 116 -2.02 17.81 -2.69
C PRO A 116 -2.34 17.34 -1.26
N PHE A 117 -2.82 18.25 -0.40
CA PHE A 117 -3.12 18.00 1.01
C PHE A 117 -4.61 18.01 1.25
N LEU A 118 -5.14 16.82 1.56
CA LEU A 118 -6.53 16.64 1.92
C LEU A 118 -6.61 16.37 3.42
N ASP A 119 -7.14 17.36 4.14
CA ASP A 119 -7.56 17.15 5.52
C ASP A 119 -8.83 16.27 5.51
N VAL A 120 -8.76 15.14 6.21
CA VAL A 120 -9.90 14.25 6.39
C VAL A 120 -10.83 14.92 7.40
N PRO A 121 -12.10 15.22 7.05
CA PRO A 121 -13.02 15.87 7.97
C PRO A 121 -13.14 15.08 9.29
N LYS A 122 -13.16 15.79 10.41
CA LYS A 122 -13.34 15.16 11.74
C LYS A 122 -14.75 14.63 11.93
N GLU A 123 -15.74 15.30 11.35
CA GLU A 123 -17.15 14.93 11.46
C GLU A 123 -17.61 14.13 10.24
N VAL A 124 -18.50 13.17 10.49
CA VAL A 124 -19.06 12.29 9.47
C VAL A 124 -20.33 12.92 8.90
N ASP A 125 -20.32 13.28 7.63
CA ASP A 125 -21.53 13.69 6.92
C ASP A 125 -22.18 12.48 6.21
N PHE A 126 -23.19 11.90 6.86
CA PHE A 126 -23.94 10.77 6.30
C PHE A 126 -24.64 11.10 4.98
N ARG A 127 -24.94 12.36 4.68
CA ARG A 127 -25.55 12.74 3.38
C ARG A 127 -24.54 12.61 2.25
N LEU A 128 -23.29 12.99 2.47
CA LEU A 128 -22.22 12.83 1.51
C LEU A 128 -21.90 11.34 1.29
N ILE A 129 -21.80 10.56 2.36
CA ILE A 129 -21.55 9.12 2.29
C ILE A 129 -22.69 8.40 1.55
N ALA A 130 -23.94 8.69 1.90
CA ALA A 130 -25.11 8.13 1.25
C ALA A 130 -25.13 8.45 -0.26
N ARG A 131 -24.81 9.68 -0.63
CA ARG A 131 -24.69 10.10 -2.04
C ARG A 131 -23.59 9.34 -2.77
N ALA A 132 -22.43 9.18 -2.14
CA ALA A 132 -21.27 8.53 -2.74
C ALA A 132 -21.48 7.02 -2.94
N LEU A 133 -22.09 6.37 -1.97
CA LEU A 133 -22.42 4.94 -2.01
C LEU A 133 -23.76 4.64 -2.71
N ARG A 134 -24.45 5.69 -3.18
CA ARG A 134 -25.74 5.61 -3.88
C ARG A 134 -26.81 4.83 -3.08
N MET A 135 -26.90 5.12 -1.78
CA MET A 135 -27.81 4.49 -0.82
C MET A 135 -28.52 5.56 0.02
N SER A 136 -29.53 5.17 0.81
CA SER A 136 -30.22 6.14 1.66
C SER A 136 -29.40 6.51 2.90
N VAL A 137 -29.61 7.73 3.42
CA VAL A 137 -28.98 8.19 4.68
C VAL A 137 -29.35 7.27 5.85
N LYS A 138 -30.57 6.73 5.85
CA LYS A 138 -31.04 5.79 6.85
C LYS A 138 -30.22 4.49 6.82
N GLU A 139 -30.03 3.90 5.64
CA GLU A 139 -29.24 2.67 5.49
C GLU A 139 -27.78 2.87 5.92
N VAL A 140 -27.16 4.00 5.55
CA VAL A 140 -25.80 4.33 6.01
C VAL A 140 -25.77 4.46 7.52
N GLY A 141 -26.67 5.25 8.11
CA GLY A 141 -26.69 5.51 9.55
C GLY A 141 -26.94 4.24 10.39
N GLU A 142 -27.84 3.36 9.95
CA GLU A 142 -28.15 2.09 10.65
C GLU A 142 -27.00 1.08 10.58
N ASN A 143 -26.15 1.16 9.55
CA ASN A 143 -25.02 0.26 9.35
C ASN A 143 -23.67 0.89 9.74
N TRP A 144 -23.66 2.15 10.17
CA TRP A 144 -22.48 2.83 10.68
C TRP A 144 -22.20 2.35 12.12
N LYS A 145 -21.24 1.43 12.27
CA LYS A 145 -21.03 0.71 13.53
C LYS A 145 -19.67 1.06 14.16
N PRO A 146 -19.59 1.13 15.50
CA PRO A 146 -18.31 1.26 16.18
C PRO A 146 -17.47 0.00 15.97
N CYS A 147 -16.20 0.17 15.65
CA CYS A 147 -15.17 -0.86 15.54
C CYS A 147 -13.92 -0.39 16.31
N GLY A 148 -13.84 -0.74 17.59
CA GLY A 148 -12.84 -0.16 18.50
C GLY A 148 -13.08 1.34 18.69
N GLU A 149 -12.06 2.16 18.45
CA GLU A 149 -12.12 3.63 18.54
C GLU A 149 -12.66 4.31 17.26
N VAL A 150 -12.85 3.54 16.18
CA VAL A 150 -13.23 4.07 14.86
C VAL A 150 -14.63 3.61 14.50
N VAL A 151 -15.47 4.53 14.02
CA VAL A 151 -16.81 4.19 13.50
C VAL A 151 -16.73 4.00 11.99
N SER A 152 -17.29 2.90 11.48
CA SER A 152 -17.02 2.41 10.12
C SER A 152 -18.17 1.57 9.53
N LEU A 153 -18.14 1.35 8.22
CA LEU A 153 -19.06 0.45 7.53
C LEU A 153 -18.50 -0.97 7.47
N PRO A 154 -19.27 -1.99 7.89
CA PRO A 154 -18.86 -3.37 7.72
C PRO A 154 -18.72 -3.73 6.23
N LEU A 155 -17.60 -4.36 5.86
CA LEU A 155 -17.37 -4.85 4.50
C LEU A 155 -18.48 -5.81 4.07
N LYS A 156 -18.94 -6.70 4.96
CA LYS A 156 -20.04 -7.63 4.68
C LYS A 156 -21.32 -6.91 4.25
N PHE A 157 -21.60 -5.74 4.83
CA PHE A 157 -22.74 -4.92 4.43
C PHE A 157 -22.55 -4.38 3.02
N LEU A 158 -21.38 -3.78 2.74
CA LEU A 158 -21.04 -3.24 1.42
C LEU A 158 -21.05 -4.30 0.31
N LEU A 159 -20.50 -5.49 0.58
CA LEU A 159 -20.49 -6.60 -0.38
C LEU A 159 -21.91 -7.09 -0.70
N ARG A 160 -22.80 -7.14 0.31
CA ARG A 160 -24.19 -7.53 0.11
C ARG A 160 -24.91 -6.53 -0.79
N VAL A 161 -24.89 -5.24 -0.44
CA VAL A 161 -25.58 -4.22 -1.23
C VAL A 161 -25.03 -4.11 -2.65
N ALA A 162 -23.71 -4.25 -2.83
CA ALA A 162 -23.10 -4.29 -4.16
C ALA A 162 -23.62 -5.48 -4.99
N ARG A 163 -23.71 -6.66 -4.38
CA ARG A 163 -24.26 -7.84 -5.07
C ARG A 163 -25.71 -7.63 -5.48
N ASP A 164 -26.54 -7.12 -4.56
CA ASP A 164 -27.96 -6.86 -4.83
C ASP A 164 -28.13 -5.88 -6.02
N GLU A 165 -27.25 -4.89 -6.15
CA GLU A 165 -27.28 -3.92 -7.26
C GLU A 165 -26.75 -4.50 -8.58
N ALA A 166 -25.76 -5.39 -8.53
CA ALA A 166 -25.32 -6.14 -9.69
C ALA A 166 -26.41 -7.07 -10.24
N GLU A 167 -27.17 -7.75 -9.36
CA GLU A 167 -28.30 -8.61 -9.73
C GLU A 167 -29.44 -7.83 -10.39
N LYS A 168 -29.67 -6.58 -9.98
CA LYS A 168 -30.63 -5.65 -10.61
C LYS A 168 -30.12 -5.04 -11.92
N GLY A 169 -28.84 -5.21 -12.25
CA GLY A 169 -28.21 -4.57 -13.40
C GLY A 169 -27.88 -3.07 -13.20
N ASN A 170 -27.89 -2.58 -11.95
CA ASN A 170 -27.58 -1.20 -11.60
C ASN A 170 -26.06 -0.97 -11.50
N TRP A 171 -25.37 -1.04 -12.64
CA TRP A 171 -23.91 -1.06 -12.70
C TRP A 171 -23.23 0.20 -12.13
N GLU A 172 -23.83 1.38 -12.27
CA GLU A 172 -23.27 2.61 -11.71
C GLU A 172 -23.18 2.55 -10.17
N VAL A 173 -24.26 2.13 -9.53
CA VAL A 173 -24.39 1.97 -8.07
C VAL A 173 -23.44 0.88 -7.58
N PHE A 174 -23.45 -0.26 -8.27
CA PHE A 174 -22.54 -1.37 -8.01
C PHE A 174 -21.06 -0.93 -8.07
N HIS A 175 -20.65 -0.20 -9.12
CA HIS A 175 -19.27 0.26 -9.26
C HIS A 175 -18.85 1.17 -8.10
N ALA A 176 -19.72 2.09 -7.67
CA ALA A 176 -19.44 2.98 -6.55
C ALA A 176 -19.23 2.20 -5.24
N GLN A 177 -20.09 1.22 -4.95
CA GLN A 177 -20.00 0.41 -3.73
C GLN A 177 -18.79 -0.54 -3.75
N LEU A 178 -18.48 -1.13 -4.91
CA LEU A 178 -17.28 -1.94 -5.11
C LEU A 178 -16.01 -1.10 -4.93
N ALA A 179 -15.95 0.07 -5.56
CA ALA A 179 -14.81 0.98 -5.47
C ALA A 179 -14.59 1.44 -4.02
N ALA A 180 -15.64 1.86 -3.31
CA ALA A 180 -15.54 2.22 -1.90
C ALA A 180 -15.03 1.06 -1.01
N SER A 181 -15.44 -0.17 -1.32
CA SER A 181 -14.94 -1.37 -0.63
C SER A 181 -13.45 -1.60 -0.88
N ILE A 182 -12.99 -1.46 -2.13
CA ILE A 182 -11.55 -1.55 -2.47
C ILE A 182 -10.76 -0.43 -1.78
N TYR A 183 -11.30 0.79 -1.72
CA TYR A 183 -10.67 1.91 -1.03
C TYR A 183 -10.44 1.61 0.45
N GLY A 184 -11.44 1.14 1.18
CA GLY A 184 -11.30 0.89 2.63
C GLY A 184 -10.51 -0.35 3.00
N ILE A 185 -10.53 -1.40 2.16
CA ILE A 185 -9.90 -2.68 2.50
C ILE A 185 -8.47 -2.77 1.96
N ILE A 186 -8.20 -2.21 0.78
CA ILE A 186 -6.92 -2.44 0.08
C ILE A 186 -6.10 -1.16 -0.02
N ILE A 187 -6.73 -0.03 -0.33
CA ILE A 187 -5.99 1.23 -0.54
C ILE A 187 -5.65 1.88 0.80
N PHE A 188 -6.62 2.00 1.70
CA PHE A 188 -6.49 2.60 3.03
C PHE A 188 -6.87 1.61 4.15
N PRO A 189 -6.16 0.47 4.27
CA PRO A 189 -6.49 -0.55 5.26
C PRO A 189 -6.36 0.02 6.68
N SER A 190 -7.46 -0.05 7.43
CA SER A 190 -7.55 0.47 8.79
C SER A 190 -7.83 -0.64 9.79
N MET A 191 -9.04 -1.20 9.73
CA MET A 191 -9.50 -2.30 10.57
C MET A 191 -10.01 -3.45 9.70
N PRO A 192 -9.75 -4.72 10.07
CA PRO A 192 -10.15 -5.85 9.23
C PRO A 192 -11.64 -5.95 8.99
N ASN A 193 -12.05 -6.11 7.73
CA ASN A 193 -13.46 -6.16 7.30
C ASN A 193 -14.28 -4.89 7.56
N PHE A 194 -13.65 -3.73 7.71
CA PHE A 194 -14.34 -2.45 7.87
C PHE A 194 -13.77 -1.38 6.95
N VAL A 195 -14.67 -0.56 6.39
CA VAL A 195 -14.33 0.61 5.59
C VAL A 195 -14.57 1.84 6.46
N ASP A 196 -13.49 2.52 6.84
CA ASP A 196 -13.56 3.65 7.77
C ASP A 196 -13.91 4.98 7.09
N HIS A 197 -14.17 5.99 7.92
CA HIS A 197 -14.51 7.34 7.45
C HIS A 197 -13.44 7.96 6.57
N ALA A 198 -12.16 7.73 6.88
CA ALA A 198 -11.05 8.33 6.16
C ALA A 198 -10.97 7.79 4.73
N ALA A 199 -11.09 6.47 4.56
CA ALA A 199 -11.13 5.85 3.24
C ALA A 199 -12.31 6.35 2.38
N ILE A 200 -13.51 6.48 2.99
CA ILE A 200 -14.69 7.00 2.29
C ILE A 200 -14.54 8.48 1.93
N SER A 201 -13.96 9.28 2.84
CA SER A 201 -13.70 10.70 2.59
C SER A 201 -12.76 10.91 1.40
N ILE A 202 -11.72 10.09 1.28
CA ILE A 202 -10.80 10.13 0.14
C ILE A 202 -11.49 9.63 -1.13
N PHE A 203 -12.28 8.56 -1.04
CA PHE A 203 -13.09 8.05 -2.15
C PHE A 203 -14.02 9.13 -2.73
N ILE A 204 -14.73 9.88 -1.88
CA ILE A 204 -15.64 10.96 -2.30
C ILE A 204 -14.92 12.05 -3.09
N ARG A 205 -13.68 12.37 -2.72
CA ARG A 205 -12.87 13.42 -3.36
C ARG A 205 -12.23 12.97 -4.68
N GLY A 206 -12.07 11.66 -4.88
CA GLY A 206 -11.70 11.07 -6.17
C GLY A 206 -10.20 11.00 -6.49
N ASN A 207 -9.30 11.55 -5.67
CA ASN A 207 -7.85 11.38 -5.85
C ASN A 207 -7.17 10.83 -4.59
N PRO A 208 -6.83 9.53 -4.54
CA PRO A 208 -6.18 8.93 -3.38
C PRO A 208 -4.65 9.07 -3.38
N VAL A 209 -4.03 9.45 -4.50
CA VAL A 209 -2.57 9.30 -4.72
C VAL A 209 -1.73 9.98 -3.62
N PRO A 210 -1.98 11.24 -3.23
CA PRO A 210 -1.18 11.89 -2.19
C PRO A 210 -1.31 11.22 -0.81
N ASN A 211 -2.54 10.95 -0.37
CA ASN A 211 -2.79 10.29 0.92
C ASN A 211 -2.23 8.87 0.95
N LEU A 212 -2.28 8.16 -0.19
CA LEU A 212 -1.81 6.79 -0.33
C LEU A 212 -0.29 6.70 -0.25
N LEU A 213 0.41 7.62 -0.90
CA LEU A 213 1.86 7.73 -0.78
C LEU A 213 2.27 8.09 0.66
N ALA A 214 1.54 9.04 1.27
CA ALA A 214 1.74 9.43 2.66
C ALA A 214 1.61 8.24 3.62
N ASP A 215 0.51 7.47 3.51
CA ASP A 215 0.27 6.30 4.35
C ASP A 215 1.27 5.18 4.10
N THR A 216 1.77 5.02 2.86
CA THR A 216 2.86 4.09 2.56
C THR A 216 4.11 4.45 3.36
N TYR A 217 4.58 5.70 3.24
CA TYR A 217 5.76 6.16 3.93
C TYR A 217 5.58 6.13 5.45
N TYR A 218 4.44 6.61 5.95
CA TYR A 218 4.14 6.64 7.37
C TYR A 218 4.09 5.22 7.97
N ALA A 219 3.46 4.26 7.30
CA ALA A 219 3.39 2.88 7.76
C ALA A 219 4.77 2.22 7.87
N ILE A 220 5.67 2.51 6.93
CA ILE A 220 7.05 2.00 6.95
C ILE A 220 7.87 2.71 8.03
N HIS A 221 7.86 4.04 8.02
CA HIS A 221 8.66 4.87 8.92
C HIS A 221 8.32 4.63 10.39
N SER A 222 7.03 4.58 10.73
CA SER A 222 6.57 4.33 12.11
C SER A 222 6.97 2.96 12.67
N ARG A 223 7.33 2.02 11.80
CA ARG A 223 7.73 0.64 12.13
C ARG A 223 9.23 0.39 12.00
N HIS A 224 9.98 1.36 11.49
CA HIS A 224 11.44 1.27 11.44
C HIS A 224 12.03 1.09 12.84
N GLY A 225 12.97 0.15 13.00
CA GLY A 225 13.59 -0.21 14.28
C GLY A 225 12.69 -0.95 15.27
N LYS A 226 11.37 -0.98 15.06
CA LYS A 226 10.38 -1.62 15.95
C LYS A 226 9.85 -2.94 15.38
N GLY A 227 9.81 -3.07 14.05
CA GLY A 227 9.14 -4.19 13.38
C GLY A 227 7.63 -4.18 13.61
N GLY A 228 6.99 -5.32 13.32
CA GLY A 228 5.55 -5.53 13.47
C GLY A 228 4.76 -5.31 12.18
N ALA A 229 3.46 -5.08 12.33
CA ALA A 229 2.53 -5.04 11.21
C ALA A 229 2.66 -3.73 10.41
N ILE A 230 2.94 -3.85 9.10
CA ILE A 230 2.83 -2.75 8.14
C ILE A 230 1.39 -2.71 7.61
N ARG A 231 0.74 -1.55 7.76
CA ARG A 231 -0.63 -1.30 7.26
C ARG A 231 -0.60 -0.19 6.23
N CYS A 232 -0.48 -0.57 4.97
CA CYS A 232 -0.58 0.30 3.80
C CYS A 232 -1.13 -0.51 2.62
N CYS A 233 -1.26 0.11 1.44
CA CYS A 233 -1.62 -0.61 0.22
C CYS A 233 -0.46 -1.49 -0.27
N LEU A 234 -0.37 -2.70 0.28
CA LEU A 234 0.67 -3.67 -0.07
C LEU A 234 0.70 -4.03 -1.55
N PRO A 235 -0.43 -4.23 -2.25
CA PRO A 235 -0.37 -4.58 -3.66
C PRO A 235 0.23 -3.47 -4.51
N LEU A 236 -0.01 -2.20 -4.16
CA LEU A 236 0.59 -1.07 -4.88
C LEU A 236 2.09 -0.97 -4.65
N LEU A 237 2.54 -1.04 -3.38
CA LEU A 237 3.97 -1.05 -3.04
C LEU A 237 4.71 -2.23 -3.68
N PHE A 238 4.06 -3.40 -3.72
CA PHE A 238 4.59 -4.59 -4.38
C PHE A 238 4.74 -4.38 -5.89
N ARG A 239 3.69 -3.89 -6.56
CA ARG A 239 3.75 -3.61 -8.01
C ARG A 239 4.82 -2.58 -8.34
N TRP A 240 4.93 -1.53 -7.54
CA TRP A 240 5.99 -0.53 -7.66
C TRP A 240 7.37 -1.19 -7.59
N PHE A 241 7.65 -1.91 -6.49
CA PHE A 241 8.97 -2.53 -6.30
C PHE A 241 9.30 -3.54 -7.40
N MET A 242 8.36 -4.43 -7.73
CA MET A 242 8.55 -5.45 -8.76
C MET A 242 8.77 -4.86 -10.15
N SER A 243 8.21 -3.66 -10.44
CA SER A 243 8.43 -2.99 -11.73
C SER A 243 9.88 -2.60 -11.96
N LEU A 244 10.62 -2.30 -10.88
CA LEU A 244 11.99 -1.79 -10.90
C LEU A 244 13.02 -2.92 -11.06
N LEU A 245 12.61 -4.16 -10.81
CA LEU A 245 13.51 -5.33 -10.81
C LEU A 245 13.70 -5.92 -12.21
N PRO A 246 14.87 -6.54 -12.49
CA PRO A 246 15.10 -7.25 -13.74
C PRO A 246 14.07 -8.36 -13.97
N VAL A 247 13.62 -8.49 -15.22
CA VAL A 247 12.69 -9.56 -15.66
C VAL A 247 13.40 -10.74 -16.31
N SER A 248 14.72 -10.68 -16.43
CA SER A 248 15.57 -11.72 -17.00
C SER A 248 17.00 -11.64 -16.45
N GLY A 249 17.80 -12.66 -16.75
CA GLY A 249 19.20 -12.73 -16.35
C GLY A 249 19.40 -13.20 -14.91
N PRO A 250 20.59 -12.99 -14.32
CA PRO A 250 21.01 -13.64 -13.08
C PRO A 250 20.05 -13.45 -11.91
N PHE A 251 19.37 -12.29 -11.84
CA PHE A 251 18.36 -12.03 -10.83
C PHE A 251 17.22 -13.05 -10.89
N VAL A 252 16.73 -13.41 -12.08
CA VAL A 252 15.64 -14.38 -12.26
C VAL A 252 16.16 -15.80 -12.23
N ASP A 253 17.29 -16.06 -12.90
CA ASP A 253 17.86 -17.41 -13.05
C ASP A 253 18.26 -18.06 -11.71
N THR A 254 18.56 -17.23 -10.71
CA THR A 254 18.96 -17.69 -9.36
C THR A 254 17.81 -17.76 -8.36
N GLN A 255 16.55 -17.60 -8.79
CA GLN A 255 15.39 -17.61 -7.89
C GLN A 255 15.25 -18.92 -7.09
N SER A 256 15.68 -20.06 -7.65
CA SER A 256 15.63 -21.36 -6.99
C SER A 256 16.79 -21.63 -6.03
N THR A 257 17.90 -20.88 -6.16
CA THR A 257 19.15 -21.15 -5.43
C THR A 257 19.48 -20.07 -4.40
N LEU A 258 19.08 -18.82 -4.64
CA LEU A 258 19.39 -17.68 -3.78
C LEU A 258 18.15 -17.09 -3.12
N LYS A 259 18.32 -16.65 -1.87
CA LYS A 259 17.28 -15.91 -1.14
C LYS A 259 17.07 -14.54 -1.76
N TRP A 260 15.87 -13.98 -1.58
CA TRP A 260 15.52 -12.62 -2.03
C TRP A 260 16.53 -11.55 -1.58
N THR A 261 16.99 -11.59 -0.34
CA THR A 261 18.01 -10.66 0.16
C THR A 261 19.31 -10.76 -0.62
N GLN A 262 19.79 -11.96 -0.93
CA GLN A 262 21.02 -12.15 -1.71
C GLN A 262 20.86 -11.64 -3.15
N ARG A 263 19.71 -11.94 -3.78
CA ARG A 263 19.38 -11.51 -5.13
C ARG A 263 19.27 -9.99 -5.25
N VAL A 264 18.67 -9.33 -4.25
CA VAL A 264 18.53 -7.86 -4.22
C VAL A 264 19.87 -7.20 -3.91
N MET A 265 20.67 -7.76 -2.99
CA MET A 265 22.02 -7.26 -2.68
C MET A 265 22.98 -7.36 -3.85
N SER A 266 22.77 -8.28 -4.79
CA SER A 266 23.61 -8.41 -5.98
C SER A 266 23.23 -7.45 -7.11
N LEU A 267 22.14 -6.68 -6.95
CA LEU A 267 21.74 -5.69 -7.94
C LEU A 267 22.60 -4.43 -7.79
N THR A 268 23.02 -3.90 -8.93
CA THR A 268 23.61 -2.57 -9.06
C THR A 268 22.63 -1.63 -9.74
N SER A 269 22.97 -0.35 -9.78
CA SER A 269 22.16 0.64 -10.49
C SER A 269 21.98 0.32 -11.99
N TYR A 270 22.85 -0.48 -12.62
CA TYR A 270 22.68 -0.89 -14.03
C TYR A 270 21.61 -1.97 -14.23
N ASN A 271 21.24 -2.69 -13.17
CA ASN A 271 20.23 -3.73 -13.24
C ASN A 271 18.81 -3.19 -13.04
N ILE A 272 18.68 -2.01 -12.41
CA ILE A 272 17.39 -1.39 -12.12
C ILE A 272 16.73 -0.86 -13.39
N ARG A 273 15.44 -1.13 -13.51
CA ARG A 273 14.58 -0.64 -14.59
C ARG A 273 14.08 0.78 -14.26
N TRP A 274 14.95 1.77 -14.47
CA TRP A 274 14.71 3.19 -14.17
C TRP A 274 13.55 3.87 -14.90
N GLN A 275 12.91 3.22 -15.88
CA GLN A 275 11.76 3.75 -16.62
C GLN A 275 10.74 2.63 -16.86
N SER A 276 10.45 1.83 -15.83
CA SER A 276 9.64 0.61 -15.95
C SER A 276 8.29 0.83 -16.64
N TYR A 277 7.71 2.03 -16.51
CA TYR A 277 6.40 2.39 -17.09
C TYR A 277 6.44 3.19 -18.41
N ARG A 278 7.61 3.38 -19.07
CA ARG A 278 7.75 4.31 -20.23
C ARG A 278 7.09 5.67 -19.96
N MET A 279 7.49 6.25 -18.84
CA MET A 279 6.90 7.46 -18.27
C MET A 279 7.22 8.68 -19.14
N ASP A 280 6.23 9.28 -19.80
CA ASP A 280 6.33 10.65 -20.32
C ASP A 280 5.99 11.64 -19.20
N VAL A 281 6.70 11.53 -18.08
CA VAL A 281 6.59 12.49 -16.98
C VAL A 281 7.36 13.73 -17.38
N LYS A 282 6.63 14.79 -17.72
CA LYS A 282 7.18 16.08 -18.10
C LYS A 282 7.46 16.95 -16.89
N ASP A 283 6.58 16.87 -15.90
CA ASP A 283 6.60 17.69 -14.69
C ASP A 283 6.69 16.77 -13.47
N VAL A 284 7.61 17.09 -12.56
CA VAL A 284 7.80 16.39 -11.29
C VAL A 284 7.59 17.37 -10.16
N ILE A 285 6.81 16.98 -9.14
CA ILE A 285 6.64 17.81 -7.95
C ILE A 285 7.92 17.73 -7.13
N MET A 286 8.73 18.80 -7.17
CA MET A 286 10.03 18.85 -6.50
C MET A 286 10.02 19.48 -5.10
N SER A 287 9.01 20.31 -4.79
CA SER A 287 8.97 21.12 -3.57
C SER A 287 7.56 21.59 -3.25
N CYS A 288 7.34 22.12 -2.05
CA CYS A 288 6.10 22.79 -1.66
C CYS A 288 6.41 24.17 -1.05
N GLY A 289 6.14 25.24 -1.79
CA GLY A 289 6.54 26.59 -1.38
C GLY A 289 8.05 26.69 -1.25
N GLU A 290 8.54 27.09 -0.07
CA GLU A 290 9.97 27.19 0.23
C GLU A 290 10.59 25.87 0.70
N PHE A 291 9.76 24.84 0.98
CA PHE A 291 10.24 23.54 1.46
C PHE A 291 10.75 22.68 0.30
N ARG A 292 12.03 22.30 0.37
CA ARG A 292 12.69 21.44 -0.64
C ARG A 292 12.17 20.01 -0.70
N ASN A 293 11.51 19.55 0.36
CA ASN A 293 10.83 18.27 0.41
C ASN A 293 9.34 18.47 0.14
N VAL A 294 8.68 17.42 -0.32
CA VAL A 294 7.23 17.43 -0.54
C VAL A 294 6.56 16.89 0.72
N PRO A 295 5.87 17.75 1.52
CA PRO A 295 5.04 17.25 2.60
C PRO A 295 3.94 16.35 2.03
N LEU A 296 3.41 15.46 2.86
CA LEU A 296 2.40 14.47 2.53
C LEU A 296 1.50 14.28 3.75
N VAL A 297 0.19 14.27 3.54
CA VAL A 297 -0.81 14.10 4.59
C VAL A 297 -1.60 12.81 4.31
N GLY A 298 -1.42 11.81 5.16
CA GLY A 298 -2.10 10.51 5.06
C GLY A 298 -3.30 10.41 6.00
N THR A 299 -3.96 9.25 6.00
CA THR A 299 -5.04 8.96 6.96
C THR A 299 -4.50 8.69 8.36
N LYS A 300 -3.21 8.30 8.48
CA LYS A 300 -2.60 7.92 9.76
C LYS A 300 -1.60 8.92 10.32
N GLY A 301 -1.18 9.91 9.52
CA GLY A 301 -0.24 10.94 9.94
C GLY A 301 0.34 11.73 8.78
N CYS A 302 1.22 12.66 9.11
CA CYS A 302 1.96 13.47 8.14
C CYS A 302 3.39 12.96 8.00
N ILE A 303 3.93 13.03 6.79
CA ILE A 303 5.32 12.71 6.48
C ILE A 303 5.78 13.62 5.33
N ASN A 304 7.05 13.57 4.94
CA ASN A 304 7.51 14.17 3.69
C ASN A 304 8.49 13.23 3.01
N TYR A 305 8.66 13.39 1.71
CA TYR A 305 9.68 12.68 0.93
C TYR A 305 10.52 13.67 0.12
N ASN A 306 11.70 13.23 -0.31
CA ASN A 306 12.62 14.01 -1.13
C ASN A 306 12.58 13.49 -2.59
N PRO A 307 11.89 14.19 -3.52
CA PRO A 307 11.76 13.77 -4.91
C PRO A 307 13.09 13.74 -5.68
N VAL A 308 14.10 14.48 -5.21
CA VAL A 308 15.43 14.52 -5.84
C VAL A 308 16.07 13.13 -5.86
N LEU A 309 15.82 12.32 -4.83
CA LEU A 309 16.36 10.96 -4.70
C LEU A 309 15.81 9.99 -5.75
N SER A 310 14.63 10.27 -6.29
CA SER A 310 13.90 9.41 -7.22
C SER A 310 13.89 9.93 -8.67
N LEU A 311 14.56 11.05 -8.97
CA LEU A 311 14.59 11.63 -10.33
C LEU A 311 15.04 10.63 -11.40
N ARG A 312 15.98 9.75 -11.04
CA ARG A 312 16.46 8.69 -11.95
C ARG A 312 15.34 7.70 -12.31
N GLN A 313 14.43 7.37 -11.39
CA GLN A 313 13.24 6.52 -11.64
C GLN A 313 12.23 7.18 -12.58
N LEU A 314 12.28 8.51 -12.66
CA LEU A 314 11.40 9.30 -13.53
C LEU A 314 12.07 9.61 -14.88
N GLY A 315 13.26 9.05 -15.13
CA GLY A 315 14.00 9.23 -16.39
C GLY A 315 14.85 10.50 -16.47
N PHE A 316 14.98 11.27 -15.39
CA PHE A 316 15.80 12.48 -15.34
C PHE A 316 17.25 12.16 -14.94
N VAL A 317 18.20 12.84 -15.57
CA VAL A 317 19.63 12.71 -15.24
C VAL A 317 19.93 13.45 -13.94
N MET A 318 20.38 12.73 -12.91
CA MET A 318 20.84 13.36 -11.68
C MET A 318 22.18 14.07 -11.94
N SER A 319 22.15 15.41 -12.06
CA SER A 319 23.35 16.20 -12.36
C SER A 319 24.18 16.55 -11.12
N ARG A 320 23.62 16.40 -9.90
CA ARG A 320 24.26 16.77 -8.61
C ARG A 320 23.86 15.81 -7.50
N ARG A 321 24.67 15.72 -6.44
CA ARG A 321 24.33 14.95 -5.22
C ARG A 321 23.12 15.59 -4.51
N PRO A 322 22.19 14.78 -3.97
CA PRO A 322 21.11 15.28 -3.12
C PRO A 322 21.69 16.02 -1.91
N LEU A 323 21.13 17.18 -1.58
CA LEU A 323 21.48 17.90 -0.36
C LEU A 323 20.72 17.26 0.81
N GLU A 324 21.40 17.06 1.93
CA GLU A 324 20.81 16.56 3.18
C GLU A 324 19.67 17.48 3.64
N ALA A 325 18.66 16.92 4.31
CA ALA A 325 17.50 17.65 4.77
C ALA A 325 17.88 18.63 5.89
N GLU A 326 17.59 19.92 5.71
CA GLU A 326 17.42 20.89 6.80
C GLU A 326 15.96 20.89 7.29
#